data_AF-A0A7Y8GT04-F1
#
_entry.id   AF-A0A7Y8GT04-F1
#
_cell.length_a   1.000
_cell.length_b   1.000
_cell.length_c   1.000
_cell.angle_alpha   90.00
_cell.angle_beta   90.00
_cell.angle_gamma   90.00
#
_symmetry.space_group_name_H-M   'P 1'
#
loop_
_entity.id
_entity.type
_entity.pdbx_description
1 polymer ?
#
loop_
_entity_poly.entity_id
_entity_poly.type
_entity_poly.pdbx_seq_one_letter_code
_entity_poly.pdbx_strand_id
1 'polypeptide(L)'
;MSPSIRPALVTALTALGLLLAPVNGLGESVVVTGSESRGASATLNFRIVIPPVMRVLENSHPQQIDPEADGSLSAQQRLVVMSNMKRGFCVTLRLADPALDDWQLTTAPQSGVQLNPMADGYRLCSNRPGRYTLLLQHQFGSSPANSNALNWPVQTDLTAI
;
A
#
# COMPACT_ATOMS: atom_id res chain seq x y z
N MET A 1 -17.05 48.59 -90.15
CA MET A 1 -16.35 49.56 -89.29
C MET A 1 -16.49 49.11 -87.84
N SER A 2 -15.40 49.02 -87.07
CA SER A 2 -15.41 49.07 -85.59
C SER A 2 -15.59 50.55 -85.14
N PRO A 3 -15.87 50.93 -83.85
CA PRO A 3 -15.79 50.20 -82.57
C PRO A 3 -17.12 50.34 -81.74
N SER A 4 -17.27 50.28 -80.39
CA SER A 4 -16.36 50.12 -79.23
C SER A 4 -17.04 49.54 -77.95
N ILE A 5 -16.41 48.54 -77.33
CA ILE A 5 -15.94 48.50 -75.91
C ILE A 5 -16.90 48.92 -74.74
N ARG A 6 -17.38 47.89 -73.99
CA ARG A 6 -17.38 47.69 -72.50
C ARG A 6 -18.17 48.69 -71.59
N PRO A 7 -18.62 48.32 -70.35
CA PRO A 7 -17.99 47.37 -69.43
C PRO A 7 -18.87 46.37 -68.66
N ALA A 8 -18.33 45.16 -68.48
CA ALA A 8 -18.74 44.18 -67.47
C ALA A 8 -17.47 43.53 -66.86
N LEU A 9 -16.72 44.34 -66.12
CA LEU A 9 -15.51 43.97 -65.39
C LEU A 9 -15.82 44.25 -63.91
N VAL A 10 -15.80 43.23 -63.04
CA VAL A 10 -15.54 43.31 -61.57
C VAL A 10 -15.79 41.97 -60.85
N THR A 11 -16.74 41.12 -61.28
CA THR A 11 -17.22 39.97 -60.47
C THR A 11 -16.44 38.63 -60.61
N ALA A 12 -15.25 38.62 -61.22
CA ALA A 12 -14.58 37.38 -61.64
C ALA A 12 -13.38 36.91 -60.78
N LEU A 13 -13.17 37.45 -59.56
CA LEU A 13 -11.87 37.34 -58.86
C LEU A 13 -11.87 36.68 -57.46
N THR A 14 -13.00 36.19 -56.95
CA THR A 14 -13.07 35.59 -55.60
C THR A 14 -13.31 34.07 -55.55
N ALA A 15 -13.59 33.41 -56.68
CA ALA A 15 -13.94 31.98 -56.71
C ALA A 15 -12.74 31.01 -56.93
N LEU A 16 -11.56 31.51 -57.32
CA LEU A 16 -10.47 30.65 -57.81
C LEU A 16 -9.44 30.22 -56.76
N GLY A 17 -9.56 30.69 -55.51
CA GLY A 17 -8.55 30.47 -54.45
C GLY A 17 -8.67 29.18 -53.64
N LEU A 18 -9.77 28.43 -53.75
CA LEU A 18 -10.08 27.28 -52.88
C LEU A 18 -9.74 25.90 -53.47
N LEU A 19 -9.13 25.84 -54.67
CA LEU A 19 -8.86 24.60 -55.40
C LEU A 19 -7.44 24.03 -55.25
N LEU A 20 -6.64 24.56 -54.30
CA LEU A 20 -5.22 24.20 -54.12
C LEU A 20 -4.88 23.73 -52.69
N ALA A 21 -5.80 23.01 -52.04
CA ALA A 21 -5.49 22.24 -50.84
C ALA A 21 -5.01 20.82 -51.23
N PRO A 22 -3.81 20.37 -50.83
CA PRO A 22 -3.31 19.04 -51.17
C PRO A 22 -4.06 17.95 -50.39
N VAL A 23 -4.77 17.08 -51.11
CA VAL A 23 -5.56 15.97 -50.52
C VAL A 23 -4.65 14.77 -50.24
N ASN A 24 -3.75 14.91 -49.27
CA ASN A 24 -2.93 13.80 -48.78
C ASN A 24 -3.78 12.92 -47.84
N GLY A 25 -4.44 11.91 -48.41
CA GLY A 25 -5.41 11.10 -47.67
C GLY A 25 -5.86 9.81 -48.36
N LEU A 26 -4.92 9.03 -48.91
CA LEU A 26 -5.19 7.63 -49.29
C LEU A 26 -5.36 6.76 -48.03
N GLY A 27 -6.54 6.83 -47.42
CA GLY A 27 -6.98 5.86 -46.43
C GLY A 27 -7.57 4.64 -47.12
N GLU A 28 -6.74 3.66 -47.49
CA GLU A 28 -7.21 2.38 -48.02
C GLU A 28 -7.93 1.59 -46.91
N SER A 29 -9.27 1.69 -46.88
CA SER A 29 -10.09 0.77 -46.10
C SER A 29 -10.34 -0.50 -46.92
N VAL A 30 -9.43 -1.47 -46.78
CA VAL A 30 -9.63 -2.81 -47.35
C VAL A 30 -10.61 -3.58 -46.46
N VAL A 31 -11.90 -3.53 -46.83
CA VAL A 31 -12.90 -4.46 -46.30
C VAL A 31 -12.72 -5.81 -47.01
N VAL A 32 -12.06 -6.77 -46.34
CA VAL A 32 -11.89 -8.13 -46.86
C VAL A 32 -13.22 -8.89 -46.78
N THR A 33 -14.10 -8.70 -47.77
CA THR A 33 -15.26 -9.58 -48.02
C THR A 33 -14.86 -10.79 -48.88
N GLY A 34 -13.76 -11.44 -48.52
CA GLY A 34 -13.37 -12.74 -49.05
C GLY A 34 -13.78 -13.85 -48.09
N SER A 35 -14.06 -15.05 -48.60
CA SER A 35 -14.46 -16.23 -47.79
C SER A 35 -13.33 -16.83 -46.94
N GLU A 36 -12.27 -16.06 -46.68
CA GLU A 36 -11.21 -16.36 -45.72
C GLU A 36 -11.31 -15.44 -44.51
N SER A 37 -12.45 -15.47 -43.83
CA SER A 37 -12.70 -14.77 -42.55
C SER A 37 -11.95 -15.40 -41.38
N ARG A 38 -10.62 -15.55 -41.50
CA ARG A 38 -9.73 -15.81 -40.37
C ARG A 38 -9.64 -14.51 -39.56
N GLY A 39 -10.60 -14.36 -38.64
CA GLY A 39 -10.78 -13.15 -37.84
C GLY A 39 -9.49 -12.67 -37.18
N ALA A 40 -9.26 -11.37 -37.23
CA ALA A 40 -8.10 -10.74 -36.59
C ALA A 40 -8.19 -10.91 -35.06
N SER A 41 -7.43 -11.86 -34.52
CA SER A 41 -7.34 -12.10 -33.08
C SER A 41 -6.31 -11.15 -32.45
N ALA A 42 -6.81 -10.10 -31.79
CA ALA A 42 -6.00 -9.23 -30.95
C ALA A 42 -5.85 -9.85 -29.55
N THR A 43 -4.72 -10.50 -29.29
CA THR A 43 -4.42 -11.09 -27.97
C THR A 43 -3.78 -10.05 -27.05
N LEU A 44 -4.55 -9.53 -26.09
CA LEU A 44 -4.03 -8.62 -25.05
C LEU A 44 -3.46 -9.40 -23.87
N ASN A 45 -2.21 -9.14 -23.51
CA ASN A 45 -1.54 -9.76 -22.37
C ASN A 45 -1.38 -8.74 -21.23
N PHE A 46 -2.13 -8.91 -20.14
CA PHE A 46 -2.07 -8.05 -18.97
C PHE A 46 -1.29 -8.73 -17.84
N ARG A 47 -0.23 -8.08 -17.36
CA ARG A 47 0.50 -8.48 -16.14
C ARG A 47 0.21 -7.50 -15.00
N ILE A 48 -0.55 -7.97 -14.00
CA ILE A 48 -0.73 -7.24 -12.74
C ILE A 48 0.43 -7.60 -11.81
N VAL A 49 1.19 -6.60 -11.34
CA VAL A 49 2.27 -6.76 -10.36
C VAL A 49 1.84 -6.10 -9.06
N ILE A 50 1.68 -6.90 -8.00
CA ILE A 50 1.42 -6.40 -6.65
C ILE A 50 2.78 -6.32 -5.92
N PRO A 51 3.24 -5.12 -5.49
CA PRO A 51 4.50 -5.01 -4.77
C PRO A 51 4.40 -5.67 -3.38
N PRO A 52 5.52 -6.18 -2.82
CA PRO A 52 5.56 -6.63 -1.44
C PRO A 52 5.38 -5.42 -0.50
N VAL A 53 4.45 -5.55 0.44
CA VAL A 53 4.11 -4.53 1.43
C VAL A 53 3.94 -5.21 2.79
N MET A 54 4.56 -4.62 3.80
CA MET A 54 4.25 -4.85 5.20
C MET A 54 4.03 -3.52 5.88
N ARG A 55 3.05 -3.43 6.78
CA ARG A 55 2.81 -2.23 7.57
C ARG A 55 2.10 -2.56 8.88
N VAL A 56 2.45 -1.80 9.91
CA VAL A 56 1.62 -1.66 11.11
C VAL A 56 0.43 -0.78 10.72
N LEU A 57 -0.79 -1.28 10.93
CA LEU A 57 -2.05 -0.56 10.73
C LEU A 57 -2.53 0.10 12.02
N GLU A 58 -2.20 -0.49 13.16
CA GLU A 58 -2.61 -0.03 14.49
C GLU A 58 -1.53 -0.45 15.48
N ASN A 59 -1.08 0.47 16.32
CA ASN A 59 -0.26 0.18 17.49
C ASN A 59 -0.81 1.04 18.63
N SER A 60 -1.87 0.54 19.27
CA SER A 60 -2.57 1.24 20.35
C SER A 60 -2.14 0.66 21.68
N HIS A 61 -1.73 1.52 22.61
CA HIS A 61 -1.31 1.19 23.96
C HIS A 61 -1.59 2.41 24.85
N PRO A 62 -1.69 2.27 26.17
CA PRO A 62 -1.77 3.44 27.04
C PRO A 62 -0.49 4.28 26.92
N GLN A 63 -0.59 5.59 27.18
CA GLN A 63 0.59 6.48 27.22
C GLN A 63 1.40 6.27 28.50
N GLN A 64 0.69 6.02 29.60
CA GLN A 64 1.24 5.75 30.93
C GLN A 64 0.52 4.54 31.55
N ILE A 65 1.25 3.79 32.36
CA ILE A 65 0.83 2.58 33.04
C ILE A 65 0.80 2.90 34.53
N ASP A 66 -0.39 2.95 35.11
CA ASP A 66 -0.56 3.16 36.55
C ASP A 66 -0.28 1.83 37.29
N PRO A 67 0.31 1.87 38.50
CA PRO A 67 0.51 0.67 39.31
C PRO A 67 -0.82 0.10 39.80
N GLU A 68 -0.93 -1.22 39.76
CA GLU A 68 -2.06 -1.96 40.34
C GLU A 68 -1.98 -1.95 41.88
N ALA A 69 -3.03 -2.44 42.55
CA ALA A 69 -3.15 -2.38 44.01
C ALA A 69 -2.06 -3.19 44.77
N ASP A 70 -1.39 -4.12 44.08
CA ASP A 70 -0.25 -4.90 44.58
C ASP A 70 1.11 -4.30 44.20
N GLY A 71 1.14 -3.18 43.46
CA GLY A 71 2.35 -2.54 42.95
C GLY A 71 2.90 -3.15 41.65
N SER A 72 2.21 -4.14 41.07
CA SER A 72 2.53 -4.63 39.73
C SER A 72 2.15 -3.61 38.66
N LEU A 73 2.75 -3.73 37.48
CA LEU A 73 2.46 -2.87 36.33
C LEU A 73 1.98 -3.74 35.17
N SER A 74 0.73 -3.58 34.75
CA SER A 74 0.20 -4.30 33.60
C SER A 74 -0.49 -3.37 32.60
N ALA A 75 -0.40 -3.72 31.33
CA ALA A 75 -0.96 -2.92 30.25
C ALA A 75 -1.28 -3.77 29.03
N GLN A 76 -2.24 -3.29 28.23
CA GLN A 76 -2.67 -3.96 27.02
C GLN A 76 -2.27 -3.15 25.78
N GLN A 77 -1.59 -3.81 24.84
CA GLN A 77 -1.27 -3.28 23.52
C GLN A 77 -2.13 -4.00 22.47
N ARG A 78 -2.81 -3.22 21.64
CA ARG A 78 -3.52 -3.71 20.46
C ARG A 78 -2.70 -3.41 19.21
N LEU A 79 -2.19 -4.47 18.61
CA LEU A 79 -1.28 -4.41 17.47
C LEU A 79 -1.96 -5.03 16.23
N VAL A 80 -2.17 -4.22 15.18
CA VAL A 80 -2.67 -4.71 13.90
C VAL A 80 -1.57 -4.60 12.85
N VAL A 81 -1.19 -5.73 12.27
CA VAL A 81 -0.19 -5.81 11.19
C VAL A 81 -0.85 -6.32 9.92
N MET A 82 -0.47 -5.77 8.76
CA MET A 82 -0.84 -6.33 7.47
C MET A 82 0.40 -6.56 6.62
N SER A 83 0.52 -7.77 6.07
CA SER A 83 1.59 -8.18 5.16
C SER A 83 1.00 -8.96 3.98
N ASN A 84 1.47 -8.67 2.77
CA ASN A 84 1.22 -9.53 1.60
C ASN A 84 2.46 -10.39 1.23
N MET A 85 3.50 -10.38 2.08
CA MET A 85 4.74 -11.10 1.79
C MET A 85 4.56 -12.61 1.89
N LYS A 86 5.06 -13.32 0.86
CA LYS A 86 4.98 -14.79 0.77
C LYS A 86 5.76 -15.53 1.87
N ARG A 87 6.83 -14.92 2.39
CA ARG A 87 7.65 -15.47 3.49
C ARG A 87 7.15 -15.04 4.88
N GLY A 88 6.15 -14.14 4.93
CA GLY A 88 5.62 -13.58 6.16
C GLY A 88 6.43 -12.42 6.73
N PHE A 89 6.36 -12.23 8.05
CA PHE A 89 6.96 -11.11 8.79
C PHE A 89 7.23 -11.51 10.25
N CYS A 90 8.09 -10.76 10.92
CA CYS A 90 8.19 -10.78 12.38
C CYS A 90 8.02 -9.37 12.94
N VAL A 91 7.29 -9.25 14.05
CA VAL A 91 7.36 -8.08 14.93
C VAL A 91 8.29 -8.41 16.08
N THR A 92 9.21 -7.52 16.37
CA THR A 92 10.09 -7.56 17.53
C THR A 92 9.62 -6.51 18.54
N LEU A 93 9.45 -6.92 19.79
CA LEU A 93 9.02 -6.08 20.91
C LEU A 93 10.16 -6.06 21.93
N ARG A 94 10.61 -4.87 22.33
CA ARG A 94 11.77 -4.69 23.22
C ARG A 94 11.51 -3.60 24.25
N LEU A 95 12.12 -3.71 25.42
CA LEU A 95 12.09 -2.62 26.40
C LEU A 95 12.99 -1.47 25.93
N ALA A 96 12.48 -0.24 26.05
CA ALA A 96 13.25 0.98 25.92
C ALA A 96 14.04 1.29 27.20
N ASP A 97 13.53 0.87 28.36
CA ASP A 97 14.14 1.07 29.67
C ASP A 97 14.68 -0.26 30.22
N PRO A 98 16.01 -0.42 30.36
CA PRO A 98 16.62 -1.64 30.90
C PRO A 98 16.51 -1.74 32.43
N ALA A 99 15.93 -0.77 33.14
CA ALA A 99 15.66 -0.85 34.57
C ALA A 99 14.33 -1.55 34.90
N LEU A 100 13.57 -1.98 33.88
CA LEU A 100 12.35 -2.78 34.03
C LEU A 100 12.67 -4.27 33.90
N ASP A 101 12.87 -4.93 35.03
CA ASP A 101 13.04 -6.38 35.10
C ASP A 101 11.70 -7.13 34.95
N ASP A 102 11.79 -8.46 34.82
CA ASP A 102 10.67 -9.42 34.83
C ASP A 102 9.52 -9.13 33.84
N TRP A 103 9.79 -8.43 32.73
CA TRP A 103 8.78 -8.20 31.69
C TRP A 103 8.31 -9.50 31.05
N GLN A 104 7.03 -9.80 31.22
CA GLN A 104 6.31 -10.90 30.60
C GLN A 104 5.32 -10.39 29.55
N LEU A 105 5.27 -11.11 28.42
CA LEU A 105 4.32 -10.87 27.33
C LEU A 105 3.47 -12.10 27.10
N THR A 106 2.15 -11.92 27.08
CA THR A 106 1.19 -12.97 26.71
C THR A 106 0.24 -12.46 25.62
N THR A 107 -0.32 -13.40 24.86
CA THR A 107 -1.33 -13.13 23.83
C THR A 107 -2.24 -14.34 23.72
N ALA A 108 -3.51 -14.14 23.35
CA ALA A 108 -4.36 -15.25 22.94
C ALA A 108 -3.72 -16.00 21.74
N PRO A 109 -3.84 -17.34 21.66
CA PRO A 109 -3.34 -18.10 20.51
C PRO A 109 -4.00 -17.65 19.21
N GLN A 110 -3.24 -17.06 18.30
CA GLN A 110 -3.71 -16.64 16.99
C GLN A 110 -3.16 -17.54 15.89
N SER A 111 -4.05 -18.06 15.04
CA SER A 111 -3.69 -18.95 13.94
C SER A 111 -2.62 -18.35 13.03
N GLY A 112 -1.53 -19.07 12.83
CA GLY A 112 -0.40 -18.65 12.01
C GLY A 112 0.51 -17.59 12.64
N VAL A 113 0.37 -17.26 13.93
CA VAL A 113 1.32 -16.42 14.67
C VAL A 113 2.01 -17.25 15.76
N GLN A 114 3.32 -17.05 15.91
CA GLN A 114 4.13 -17.65 16.97
C GLN A 114 4.78 -16.55 17.80
N LEU A 115 4.51 -16.55 19.11
CA LEU A 115 5.23 -15.75 20.10
C LEU A 115 6.44 -16.53 20.60
N ASN A 116 7.63 -15.94 20.49
CA ASN A 116 8.88 -16.51 20.97
C ASN A 116 9.60 -15.50 21.88
N PRO A 117 10.10 -15.90 23.06
CA PRO A 117 10.98 -15.04 23.86
C PRO A 117 12.35 -14.86 23.18
N MET A 118 13.03 -13.77 23.51
CA MET A 118 14.39 -13.42 23.08
C MET A 118 15.18 -12.91 24.29
N ALA A 119 16.47 -12.60 24.09
CA ALA A 119 17.33 -12.08 25.17
C ALA A 119 16.95 -10.66 25.62
N ASP A 120 16.38 -9.83 24.73
CA ASP A 120 16.04 -8.42 24.93
C ASP A 120 14.52 -8.14 24.79
N GLY A 121 13.68 -9.18 24.83
CA GLY A 121 12.23 -9.05 24.72
C GLY A 121 11.57 -10.22 23.99
N TYR A 122 10.69 -9.91 23.03
CA TYR A 122 9.81 -10.89 22.40
C TYR A 122 9.74 -10.73 20.88
N ARG A 123 9.42 -11.84 20.19
CA ARG A 123 9.20 -11.85 18.74
C ARG A 123 7.93 -12.59 18.35
N LEU A 124 7.05 -11.90 17.63
CA LEU A 124 5.81 -12.39 17.06
C LEU A 124 6.00 -12.59 15.56
N CYS A 125 6.16 -13.83 15.10
CA CYS A 125 6.32 -14.13 13.67
C CYS A 125 5.07 -14.76 13.07
N SER A 126 4.78 -14.42 11.81
CA SER A 126 3.89 -15.20 10.94
C SER A 126 4.62 -15.56 9.66
N ASN A 127 4.39 -16.76 9.14
CA ASN A 127 4.93 -17.25 7.86
C ASN A 127 3.91 -17.15 6.71
N ARG A 128 2.80 -16.42 6.89
CA ARG A 128 1.73 -16.27 5.90
C ARG A 128 1.43 -14.79 5.64
N PRO A 129 0.92 -14.44 4.45
CA PRO A 129 0.32 -13.13 4.21
C PRO A 129 -1.06 -13.05 4.88
N GLY A 130 -1.46 -11.84 5.27
CA GLY A 130 -2.75 -11.59 5.90
C GLY A 130 -2.80 -10.28 6.68
N ARG A 131 -3.94 -10.05 7.36
CA ARG A 131 -4.12 -9.03 8.39
C ARG A 131 -4.24 -9.74 9.73
N TYR A 132 -3.44 -9.31 10.69
CA TYR A 132 -3.31 -9.91 12.01
C TYR A 132 -3.70 -8.86 13.04
N THR A 133 -4.62 -9.20 13.95
CA THR A 133 -5.11 -8.33 15.01
C THR A 133 -4.78 -8.99 16.35
N LEU A 134 -3.66 -8.58 16.93
CA LEU A 134 -3.10 -9.15 18.15
C LEU A 134 -3.50 -8.28 19.35
N LEU A 135 -3.88 -8.95 20.44
CA LEU A 135 -4.11 -8.31 21.73
C LEU A 135 -3.06 -8.85 22.69
N LEU A 136 -2.08 -8.00 22.98
CA LEU A 136 -0.90 -8.31 23.74
C LEU A 136 -1.09 -7.80 25.17
N GLN A 137 -0.95 -8.69 26.14
CA GLN A 137 -0.98 -8.36 27.56
C GLN A 137 0.45 -8.34 28.09
N HIS A 138 0.85 -7.19 28.60
CA HIS A 138 2.16 -6.93 29.18
C HIS A 138 2.03 -6.93 30.69
N GLN A 139 2.99 -7.56 31.36
CA GLN A 139 3.17 -7.52 32.80
C GLN A 139 4.64 -7.16 33.03
N PHE A 140 4.93 -6.08 33.74
CA PHE A 140 6.27 -5.61 34.03
C PHE A 140 6.56 -5.83 35.52
N GLY A 141 7.84 -5.96 35.88
CA GLY A 141 8.26 -5.95 37.28
C GLY A 141 7.86 -4.65 38.00
N SER A 142 8.01 -4.64 39.32
CA SER A 142 7.72 -3.46 40.14
C SER A 142 8.63 -2.28 39.76
N SER A 143 8.06 -1.08 39.65
CA SER A 143 8.83 0.13 39.32
C SER A 143 9.98 0.36 40.32
N PRO A 144 11.22 0.65 39.86
CA PRO A 144 12.39 0.82 40.72
C PRO A 144 12.38 2.09 41.61
N ALA A 145 11.27 2.84 41.64
CA ALA A 145 11.05 3.96 42.56
C ALA A 145 9.55 4.14 42.85
N ASN A 146 9.23 4.99 43.83
CA ASN A 146 7.87 5.44 44.18
C ASN A 146 7.23 6.31 43.08
N SER A 147 7.12 5.79 41.86
CA SER A 147 6.57 6.48 40.68
C SER A 147 5.09 6.16 40.53
N ASN A 148 4.26 7.19 40.46
CA ASN A 148 2.80 7.03 40.36
C ASN A 148 2.31 6.53 38.99
N ALA A 149 3.14 6.58 37.94
CA ALA A 149 2.83 6.04 36.62
C ALA A 149 4.13 5.83 35.79
N LEU A 150 4.19 4.76 35.00
CA LEU A 150 5.30 4.43 34.08
C LEU A 150 4.93 4.80 32.63
N ASN A 151 5.74 5.59 31.94
CA ASN A 151 5.53 5.86 30.49
C ASN A 151 5.68 4.56 29.67
N TRP A 152 4.91 4.42 28.59
CA TRP A 152 4.92 3.20 27.75
C TRP A 152 6.35 2.76 27.36
N PRO A 153 6.84 1.60 27.84
CA PRO A 153 8.25 1.25 27.75
C PRO A 153 8.59 0.35 26.55
N VAL A 154 7.64 -0.03 25.70
CA VAL A 154 7.86 -1.08 24.68
C VAL A 154 8.02 -0.50 23.28
N GLN A 155 9.21 -0.69 22.70
CA GLN A 155 9.48 -0.43 21.29
C GLN A 155 8.95 -1.58 20.43
N THR A 156 8.42 -1.25 19.24
CA THR A 156 7.80 -2.22 18.31
C THR A 156 8.41 -2.07 16.91
N ASP A 157 9.19 -3.05 16.48
CA ASP A 157 9.86 -3.08 15.18
C ASP A 157 9.27 -4.15 14.26
N LEU A 158 9.02 -3.82 12.98
CA LEU A 158 8.48 -4.74 11.98
C LEU A 158 9.55 -5.12 10.95
N THR A 159 9.83 -6.41 10.80
CA THR A 159 10.85 -6.94 9.89
C THR A 159 10.32 -8.05 8.98
N ALA A 160 10.97 -8.21 7.82
CA ALA A 160 10.66 -9.25 6.85
C ALA A 160 11.45 -10.53 7.17
N ILE A 161 10.94 -11.68 6.73
CA ILE A 161 11.60 -12.99 6.84
C ILE A 161 12.27 -13.35 5.52
#